data_AF-A0A2R7S684-F1
#
_entry.id   AF-A0A2R7S684-F1
#
_cell.length_a   1.000
_cell.length_b   1.000
_cell.length_c   1.000
_cell.angle_alpha   90.00
_cell.angle_beta   90.00
_cell.angle_gamma   90.00
#
_symmetry.space_group_name_H-M   'P 1'
#
loop_
_entity.id
_entity.type
_entity.pdbx_description
1 polymer ?
#
loop_
_entity_poly.entity_id
_entity_poly.type
_entity_poly.pdbx_seq_one_letter_code
_entity_poly.pdbx_strand_id
1 'polypeptide(L)'
;MLRVIRKSDRTVPILCCDCCNAWIDDAELGAAIYKRTQAEGEVQDVLLAHKGTCHDAIEARLGGDTHWQELTKYLEDVTHNAGYDLASQVRRRQLEDDYGTL
;
A
#
# COMPACT_ATOMS: atom_id res chain seq x y z
N MET A 1 0.72 -3.78 -6.02
CA MET A 1 1.97 -4.57 -5.99
C MET A 1 3.13 -3.80 -5.36
N LEU A 2 3.92 -4.44 -4.48
CA LEU A 2 5.18 -3.91 -3.95
C LEU A 2 6.33 -4.26 -4.90
N ARG A 3 7.12 -3.27 -5.32
CA ARG A 3 8.31 -3.45 -6.16
C ARG A 3 9.51 -2.75 -5.55
N VAL A 4 10.70 -3.08 -6.05
CA VAL A 4 11.95 -2.43 -5.67
C VAL A 4 12.58 -1.82 -6.90
N ILE A 5 13.03 -0.58 -6.79
CA ILE A 5 13.71 0.15 -7.87
C ILE A 5 15.04 0.71 -7.37
N ARG A 6 15.92 1.06 -8.30
CA ARG A 6 17.10 1.88 -8.02
C ARG A 6 16.79 3.34 -8.33
N LYS A 7 16.94 4.23 -7.34
CA LYS A 7 16.72 5.69 -7.46
C LYS A 7 17.83 6.43 -6.71
N SER A 8 18.60 7.26 -7.42
CA SER A 8 19.70 8.07 -6.84
C SER A 8 20.66 7.23 -5.98
N ASP A 9 21.18 6.15 -6.56
CA ASP A 9 22.05 5.16 -5.91
C ASP A 9 21.50 4.43 -4.68
N ARG A 10 20.22 4.61 -4.37
CA ARG A 10 19.52 3.86 -3.33
C ARG A 10 18.56 2.86 -3.94
N THR A 11 18.45 1.71 -3.30
CA THR A 11 17.43 0.71 -3.57
C THR A 11 16.23 1.03 -2.70
N VAL A 12 15.10 1.39 -3.31
CA VAL A 12 13.90 1.83 -2.58
C VAL A 12 12.69 0.96 -2.94
N PRO A 13 11.87 0.57 -1.94
CA PRO A 13 10.58 -0.04 -2.20
C PRO A 13 9.60 1.01 -2.72
N ILE A 14 8.74 0.60 -3.65
CA ILE A 14 7.67 1.43 -4.23
C ILE A 14 6.39 0.62 -4.39
N LEU A 15 5.26 1.31 -4.37
CA LEU A 15 3.96 0.72 -4.71
C LEU A 15 3.68 0.97 -6.19
N CYS A 16 3.21 -0.07 -6.88
CA CYS A 16 2.84 -0.02 -8.28
C CYS A 16 1.38 -0.45 -8.46
N CYS A 17 0.72 0.20 -9.40
CA CYS A 17 -0.62 -0.12 -9.85
C CYS A 17 -0.60 -1.45 -10.63
N ASP A 18 -1.44 -2.39 -10.22
CA ASP A 18 -1.62 -3.71 -10.81
C ASP A 18 -2.36 -3.67 -12.16
N CYS A 19 -2.93 -2.52 -12.53
CA CYS A 19 -3.56 -2.32 -13.84
C CYS A 19 -2.54 -1.82 -14.88
N CYS A 20 -1.88 -0.68 -14.61
CA CYS A 20 -1.02 -0.01 -15.59
C CYS A 20 0.48 -0.22 -15.36
N ASN A 21 0.88 -0.91 -14.28
CA ASN A 21 2.27 -1.11 -13.85
C ASN A 21 3.05 0.16 -13.49
N ALA A 22 2.45 1.34 -13.59
CA ALA A 22 3.06 2.60 -13.17
C ALA A 22 3.06 2.73 -11.64
N TRP A 23 3.91 3.64 -11.14
CA TRP A 23 4.03 3.87 -9.71
C TRP A 23 2.78 4.55 -9.16
N ILE A 24 2.43 4.23 -7.93
CA ILE A 24 1.51 5.02 -7.12
C ILE A 24 2.41 5.90 -6.26
N ASP A 25 2.67 7.12 -6.74
CA ASP A 25 3.56 8.09 -6.11
C ASP A 25 2.85 8.92 -5.02
N ASP A 26 1.53 8.99 -5.08
CA ASP A 26 0.65 9.49 -4.03
C ASP A 26 -0.34 8.41 -3.60
N ALA A 27 -0.26 7.99 -2.33
CA ALA A 27 -1.15 6.97 -1.77
C ALA A 27 -2.62 7.44 -1.70
N GLU A 28 -2.90 8.75 -1.63
CA GLU A 28 -4.27 9.27 -1.68
C GLU A 28 -4.92 9.09 -3.05
N LEU A 29 -4.14 8.84 -4.10
CA LEU A 29 -4.61 8.50 -5.44
C LEU A 29 -4.68 6.99 -5.67
N GLY A 30 -4.38 6.18 -4.64
CA GLY A 30 -4.39 4.73 -4.69
C GLY A 30 -5.62 4.10 -4.04
N ALA A 31 -5.95 2.89 -4.48
CA ALA A 31 -6.93 2.02 -3.85
C ALA A 31 -6.36 0.61 -3.69
N ALA A 32 -6.69 -0.05 -2.58
CA ALA A 32 -6.50 -1.48 -2.36
C ALA A 32 -7.81 -2.20 -2.64
N ILE A 33 -7.80 -3.20 -3.52
CA ILE A 33 -8.97 -3.89 -4.05
C ILE A 33 -8.80 -5.39 -3.80
N TYR A 34 -9.84 -6.04 -3.26
CA TYR A 34 -9.84 -7.46 -2.96
C TYR A 34 -11.26 -8.03 -3.03
N LYS A 35 -11.40 -9.35 -3.08
CA LYS A 35 -12.73 -9.97 -3.05
C LYS A 35 -13.25 -10.00 -1.62
N ARG A 36 -14.57 -10.05 -1.45
CA ARG A 36 -15.15 -10.29 -0.13
C ARG A 36 -14.63 -11.63 0.41
N THR A 37 -14.07 -11.62 1.62
CA THR A 37 -13.75 -12.83 2.38
C THR A 37 -15.04 -13.50 2.83
N GLN A 38 -15.14 -14.82 2.65
CA GLN A 38 -16.32 -15.61 3.02
C GLN A 38 -16.15 -16.32 4.37
N ALA A 39 -14.92 -16.52 4.84
CA ALA A 39 -14.63 -17.21 6.09
C ALA A 39 -13.54 -16.51 6.90
N GLU A 40 -13.56 -16.73 8.22
CA GLU A 40 -12.50 -16.28 9.12
C GLU A 40 -11.17 -16.97 8.78
N GLY A 41 -10.08 -16.20 8.76
CA GLY A 41 -8.74 -16.69 8.42
C GLY A 41 -8.51 -16.94 6.92
N GLU A 42 -9.49 -16.64 6.06
CA GLU A 42 -9.28 -16.67 4.61
C GLU A 42 -8.26 -15.62 4.19
N VAL A 43 -7.27 -16.04 3.40
CA VAL A 43 -6.24 -15.17 2.84
C VAL A 43 -6.54 -14.94 1.38
N GLN A 44 -6.52 -13.68 0.95
CA GLN A 44 -6.70 -13.30 -0.44
C GLN A 44 -5.63 -12.30 -0.88
N ASP A 45 -5.34 -12.32 -2.17
CA ASP A 45 -4.47 -11.33 -2.79
C ASP A 45 -5.18 -9.96 -2.83
N VAL A 46 -4.40 -8.91 -2.57
CA VAL A 46 -4.83 -7.52 -2.70
C VAL A 46 -4.18 -6.91 -3.92
N LEU A 47 -5.00 -6.31 -4.78
CA LEU A 47 -4.56 -5.55 -5.94
C LEU A 47 -4.54 -4.07 -5.60
N LEU A 48 -3.49 -3.37 -5.99
CA LEU A 48 -3.38 -1.92 -5.84
C LEU A 48 -3.69 -1.25 -7.18
N ALA A 49 -4.48 -0.19 -7.18
CA ALA A 49 -4.81 0.55 -8.39
C ALA A 49 -4.66 2.05 -8.16
N HIS A 50 -4.43 2.81 -9.23
CA HIS A 50 -4.82 4.22 -9.21
C HIS A 50 -6.34 4.31 -9.18
N LYS A 51 -6.88 5.27 -8.42
CA LYS A 51 -8.31 5.59 -8.40
C LYS A 51 -8.80 6.01 -9.79
N GLY A 52 -10.09 5.78 -10.03
CA GLY A 52 -10.72 6.02 -11.33
C GLY A 52 -10.45 4.89 -12.30
N THR A 53 -9.97 5.18 -13.51
CA THR A 53 -9.99 4.21 -14.62
C THR A 53 -9.23 2.90 -14.34
N CYS A 54 -8.11 2.94 -13.61
CA CYS A 54 -7.38 1.70 -13.26
C CYS A 54 -8.15 0.85 -12.23
N HIS A 55 -8.77 1.50 -11.25
CA HIS A 55 -9.63 0.87 -10.27
C HIS A 55 -10.83 0.20 -10.94
N ASP A 56 -11.56 0.95 -11.78
CA ASP A 56 -12.75 0.44 -12.48
C ASP A 56 -12.42 -0.75 -13.38
N ALA A 57 -11.26 -0.72 -14.04
CA ALA A 57 -10.78 -1.83 -14.86
C ALA A 57 -10.45 -3.08 -14.03
N ILE A 58 -9.90 -2.92 -12.82
CA ILE A 58 -9.63 -4.04 -11.93
C ILE A 58 -10.93 -4.62 -11.36
N GLU A 59 -11.88 -3.80 -10.93
CA GLU A 59 -13.18 -4.28 -10.44
C GLU A 59 -13.92 -5.06 -11.53
N ALA A 60 -13.98 -4.52 -12.76
CA ALA A 60 -14.58 -5.21 -13.89
C ALA A 60 -13.87 -6.55 -14.20
N ARG A 61 -12.54 -6.62 -14.05
CA ARG A 61 -11.76 -7.85 -14.25
C ARG A 61 -12.00 -8.90 -13.16
N LEU A 62 -12.07 -8.48 -11.90
CA LEU A 62 -12.27 -9.39 -10.78
C LEU A 62 -13.69 -9.99 -10.78
N GLY A 63 -14.67 -9.15 -11.15
CA GLY A 63 -16.09 -9.48 -11.14
C GLY A 63 -16.63 -9.83 -9.75
N GLY A 64 -17.96 -9.89 -9.63
CA GLY A 64 -18.65 -10.29 -8.40
C GLY A 64 -18.53 -9.26 -7.27
N ASP A 65 -18.53 -9.75 -6.02
CA ASP A 65 -18.55 -8.94 -4.79
C ASP A 65 -17.12 -8.49 -4.42
N THR A 66 -16.63 -7.45 -5.10
CA THR A 66 -15.38 -6.76 -4.74
C THR A 66 -15.60 -5.79 -3.58
N HIS A 67 -14.55 -5.61 -2.79
CA HIS A 67 -14.42 -4.51 -1.84
C HIS A 67 -13.17 -3.73 -2.17
N TRP A 68 -13.19 -2.46 -1.81
CA TRP A 68 -12.02 -1.62 -1.92
C TRP A 68 -11.92 -0.69 -0.71
N GLN A 69 -10.70 -0.24 -0.47
CA GLN A 69 -10.35 0.70 0.56
C GLN A 69 -9.34 1.70 0.01
N GLU A 70 -9.40 2.92 0.52
CA GLU A 70 -8.35 3.93 0.37
C GLU A 70 -6.97 3.37 0.68
N LEU A 71 -6.00 3.55 -0.22
CA LEU A 71 -4.67 2.94 -0.05
C LEU A 71 -3.95 3.45 1.21
N THR A 72 -4.13 4.72 1.57
CA THR A 72 -3.60 5.28 2.83
C THR A 72 -4.12 4.50 4.04
N LYS A 73 -5.44 4.34 4.13
CA LYS A 73 -6.07 3.60 5.23
C LYS A 73 -5.66 2.12 5.24
N TYR A 74 -5.58 1.49 4.06
CA TYR A 74 -5.10 0.11 3.95
C TYR A 74 -3.67 -0.04 4.48
N LEU A 75 -2.76 0.88 4.14
CA LEU A 75 -1.38 0.87 4.61
C LEU A 75 -1.28 1.12 6.13
N GLU A 76 -2.11 2.01 6.67
CA GLU A 76 -2.22 2.19 8.13
C GLU A 76 -2.64 0.89 8.82
N ASP A 77 -3.67 0.21 8.29
CA ASP A 77 -4.16 -1.04 8.87
C ASP A 77 -3.12 -2.15 8.76
N VAL A 78 -2.44 -2.27 7.61
CA VAL A 78 -1.34 -3.23 7.41
C VAL A 78 -0.19 -2.96 8.38
N THR A 79 0.24 -1.71 8.52
CA THR A 79 1.35 -1.37 9.42
C THR A 79 0.97 -1.60 10.88
N HIS A 80 -0.23 -1.20 11.29
CA HIS A 80 -0.76 -1.47 12.63
C HIS A 80 -0.80 -2.98 12.93
N ASN A 81 -1.38 -3.77 12.02
CA ASN A 81 -1.51 -5.22 12.19
C ASN A 81 -0.17 -5.96 12.12
N ALA A 82 0.85 -5.37 11.49
CA ALA A 82 2.23 -5.88 11.49
C ALA A 82 3.01 -5.49 12.77
N GLY A 83 2.39 -4.80 13.73
CA GLY A 83 3.08 -4.25 14.91
C GLY A 83 4.02 -3.09 14.58
N TYR A 84 3.89 -2.49 13.40
CA TYR A 84 4.66 -1.34 12.94
C TYR A 84 3.89 -0.04 13.27
N ASP A 85 3.99 0.40 14.52
CA ASP A 85 3.37 1.65 14.96
C ASP A 85 4.10 2.89 14.40
N LEU A 86 3.41 3.63 13.52
CA LEU A 86 3.93 4.84 12.90
C LEU A 86 4.32 5.92 13.93
N ALA A 87 3.58 6.06 15.02
CA ALA A 87 3.88 7.06 16.05
C ALA A 87 5.21 6.77 16.75
N SER A 88 5.46 5.50 17.06
CA SER A 88 6.73 5.03 17.61
C SER A 88 7.90 5.23 16.64
N GLN A 89 7.67 5.12 15.33
CA GLN A 89 8.73 5.27 14.32
C GLN A 89 9.06 6.73 14.02
N VAL A 90 8.06 7.61 14.01
CA VAL A 90 8.31 9.07 13.92
C VAL A 90 9.15 9.51 15.11
N ARG A 91 8.82 9.04 16.31
CA ARG A 91 9.60 9.32 17.52
C ARG A 91 11.02 8.78 17.42
N ARG A 92 11.20 7.56 16.89
CA ARG A 92 12.53 6.96 16.70
C ARG A 92 13.38 7.76 15.71
N ARG A 93 12.82 8.18 14.57
CA ARG A 93 13.53 9.04 13.61
C ARG A 93 13.92 10.38 14.19
N GLN A 94 13.01 11.03 14.93
CA GLN A 94 13.30 12.30 15.60
C GLN A 94 14.45 12.14 16.59
N LEU A 95 14.48 11.05 17.38
CA LEU A 95 15.60 10.76 18.26
C LEU A 95 16.89 10.47 17.47
N GLU A 96 16.84 9.71 16.39
CA GLU A 96 18.01 9.44 15.54
C GLU A 96 18.57 10.72 14.89
N ASP A 97 17.70 11.65 14.48
CA ASP A 97 18.08 12.97 13.96
C ASP A 97 18.65 13.88 15.08
N ASP A 98 18.07 13.84 16.29
CA ASP A 98 18.50 14.62 17.45
C ASP A 98 19.83 14.12 18.05
N TYR A 99 20.11 12.82 17.98
CA TYR A 99 21.34 12.18 18.46
C TYR A 99 22.37 11.91 17.34
N GLY A 100 22.07 12.35 16.11
CA GLY A 100 22.85 12.11 14.89
C GLY A 100 23.76 13.27 14.47
N THR A 101 24.56 13.81 15.39
CA THR A 101 25.89 14.39 15.08
C THR A 101 26.88 14.03 16.19
N LEU A 102 27.54 12.88 16.03
CA LEU A 102 28.81 12.55 16.69
C LEU A 102 29.77 12.00 15.63
#